data_AF-A0A0Q4Y2S9-F1
#
_entry.id   AF-A0A0Q4Y2S9-F1
#
_cell.length_a   1.000
_cell.length_b   1.000
_cell.length_c   1.000
_cell.angle_alpha   90.00
_cell.angle_beta   90.00
_cell.angle_gamma   90.00
#
_symmetry.space_group_name_H-M   'P 1'
#
loop_
_entity.id
_entity.type
_entity.pdbx_description
1 polymer ?
#
loop_
_entity_poly.entity_id
_entity_poly.type
_entity_poly.pdbx_seq_one_letter_code
_entity_poly.pdbx_strand_id
1 'polypeptide(L)'
;MQPSPDAEAAATLEQAIEKAKEVAADIRQAADDLAVANTVLGTQLAEDVRTGEVAQALEHGESVEKTLTKSAEVLNQVNASLDSVSATAAKS
;
A
#
# COMPACT_ATOMS: atom_id res chain seq x y z
N MET A 1 16.41 26.63 24.57
CA MET A 1 16.26 27.04 23.15
C MET A 1 14.99 26.37 22.65
N GLN A 2 13.96 27.13 22.25
CA GLN A 2 12.80 26.53 21.60
C GLN A 2 13.18 26.14 20.16
N PRO A 3 12.68 25.00 19.65
CA PRO A 3 12.87 24.67 18.24
C PRO A 3 12.19 25.74 17.36
N SER A 4 12.83 26.06 16.24
CA SER A 4 12.25 26.95 15.25
C SER A 4 11.00 26.31 14.62
N PRO A 5 9.99 27.10 14.20
CA PRO A 5 8.80 26.59 13.51
C PRO A 5 9.12 25.67 12.32
N ASP A 6 10.21 25.95 11.60
CA ASP A 6 10.67 25.14 10.46
C ASP A 6 11.17 23.75 10.88
N ALA A 7 11.82 23.65 12.05
CA ALA A 7 12.29 22.37 12.58
C ALA A 7 11.13 21.49 13.07
N GLU A 8 10.08 22.11 13.64
CA GLU A 8 8.86 21.43 14.06
C GLU A 8 8.03 20.96 12.85
N ALA A 9 7.97 21.78 11.79
CA ALA A 9 7.36 21.42 10.51
C ALA A 9 8.08 20.25 9.82
N ALA A 10 9.42 20.26 9.79
CA ALA A 10 10.22 19.18 9.23
C ALA A 10 10.01 17.86 9.99
N ALA A 11 10.02 17.90 11.32
CA ALA A 11 9.76 16.71 12.15
C ALA A 11 8.34 16.15 11.93
N THR A 12 7.34 17.03 11.77
CA THR A 12 5.95 16.62 11.49
C THR A 12 5.83 15.98 10.10
N LEU A 13 6.51 16.53 9.09
CA LEU A 13 6.56 15.97 7.75
C LEU A 13 7.21 14.58 7.73
N GLU A 14 8.34 14.42 8.43
CA GLU A 14 9.04 13.14 8.50
C GLU A 14 8.19 12.05 9.18
N GLN A 15 7.48 12.39 10.27
CA GLN A 15 6.51 11.48 10.89
C GLN A 15 5.35 11.11 9.95
N ALA A 16 4.89 12.04 9.12
CA ALA A 16 3.83 11.77 8.15
C ALA A 16 4.32 10.83 7.04
N ILE A 17 5.55 10.99 6.58
CA ILE A 17 6.17 10.11 5.58
C ILE A 17 6.35 8.69 6.14
N GLU A 18 6.85 8.54 7.36
CA GLU A 18 7.02 7.21 7.97
C GLU A 18 5.68 6.49 8.14
N LYS A 19 4.64 7.19 8.62
CA LYS A 19 3.28 6.63 8.70
C LYS A 19 2.75 6.21 7.32
N ALA A 20 3.01 7.01 6.29
CA ALA A 20 2.59 6.66 4.95
C ALA A 20 3.36 5.44 4.40
N LYS A 21 4.62 5.21 4.81
CA LYS A 21 5.39 4.01 4.48
C LYS A 21 4.81 2.77 5.18
N GLU A 22 4.46 2.89 6.45
CA GLU A 22 3.78 1.83 7.22
C GLU A 22 2.47 1.42 6.54
N VAL A 23 1.61 2.39 6.20
CA VAL A 23 0.35 2.12 5.50
C VAL A 23 0.57 1.46 4.14
N ALA A 24 1.60 1.88 3.38
CA ALA A 24 1.93 1.25 2.12
C ALA A 24 2.38 -0.21 2.28
N ALA A 25 3.09 -0.53 3.37
CA ALA A 25 3.49 -1.89 3.71
C ALA A 25 2.28 -2.74 4.11
N ASP A 26 1.38 -2.22 4.93
CA ASP A 26 0.15 -2.92 5.35
C ASP A 26 -0.75 -3.22 4.14
N ILE A 27 -0.91 -2.27 3.22
CA ILE A 27 -1.69 -2.46 1.98
C ILE A 27 -1.06 -3.55 1.10
N ARG A 28 0.28 -3.60 1.00
CA ARG A 28 0.97 -4.64 0.25
C ARG A 28 0.78 -6.01 0.87
N GLN A 29 0.91 -6.12 2.19
CA GLN A 29 0.68 -7.37 2.90
C GLN A 29 -0.75 -7.87 2.70
N ALA A 30 -1.75 -6.99 2.78
CA ALA A 30 -3.13 -7.34 2.53
C ALA A 30 -3.38 -7.81 1.09
N ALA A 31 -2.69 -7.23 0.11
CA ALA A 31 -2.73 -7.70 -1.28
C ALA A 31 -2.12 -9.10 -1.39
N ASP A 32 -0.94 -9.32 -0.83
CA ASP A 32 -0.26 -10.63 -0.87
C ASP A 32 -1.11 -11.74 -0.20
N ASP A 33 -1.72 -11.45 0.95
CA ASP A 33 -2.60 -12.38 1.66
C ASP A 33 -3.85 -12.72 0.82
N LEU A 34 -4.43 -11.71 0.15
CA LEU A 34 -5.58 -11.89 -0.73
C LEU A 34 -5.21 -12.71 -1.99
N ALA A 35 -4.03 -12.50 -2.55
CA ALA A 35 -3.51 -13.27 -3.68
C ALA A 35 -3.40 -14.76 -3.34
N VAL A 36 -2.85 -15.07 -2.16
CA VAL A 36 -2.74 -16.44 -1.65
C VAL A 36 -4.13 -17.05 -1.45
N ALA A 37 -5.04 -16.32 -0.79
CA ALA A 37 -6.40 -16.79 -0.56
C ALA A 37 -7.15 -17.07 -1.88
N ASN A 38 -7.10 -16.15 -2.85
CA ASN A 38 -7.72 -16.32 -4.16
C ASN A 38 -7.10 -17.49 -4.94
N THR A 39 -5.78 -17.65 -4.90
CA THR A 39 -5.09 -18.77 -5.56
C THR A 39 -5.49 -20.11 -4.93
N VAL A 40 -5.56 -20.19 -3.60
CA VAL A 40 -5.96 -21.40 -2.88
C VAL A 40 -7.41 -21.76 -3.20
N LEU A 41 -8.32 -20.79 -3.10
CA LEU A 41 -9.73 -21.01 -3.44
C LEU A 41 -9.90 -21.38 -4.92
N GLY A 42 -9.21 -20.65 -5.79
CA GLY A 42 -9.21 -20.87 -7.24
C GLY A 42 -8.56 -22.18 -7.66
N THR A 43 -7.74 -22.84 -6.85
CA THR A 43 -7.15 -24.15 -7.17
C THR A 43 -7.89 -25.31 -6.52
N GLN A 44 -8.44 -25.12 -5.31
CA GLN A 44 -9.10 -26.18 -4.54
C GLN A 44 -10.59 -26.35 -4.84
N LEU A 45 -11.27 -25.35 -5.40
CA LEU A 45 -12.67 -25.48 -5.80
C LEU A 45 -12.78 -26.31 -7.09
N ALA A 46 -13.66 -27.32 -7.10
CA ALA A 46 -13.99 -28.07 -8.32
C ALA A 46 -14.60 -27.12 -9.38
N GLU A 47 -14.40 -27.40 -10.68
CA GLU A 47 -14.88 -26.53 -11.76
C GLU A 47 -16.41 -26.32 -11.72
N ASP A 48 -17.13 -27.35 -11.28
CA ASP A 48 -18.56 -27.39 -11.07
C ASP A 48 -19.05 -26.47 -9.92
N VAL A 49 -18.17 -26.17 -8.96
CA VAL A 49 -18.39 -25.18 -7.88
C VAL A 49 -17.92 -23.77 -8.27
N ARG A 50 -17.00 -23.66 -9.23
CA ARG A 50 -16.56 -22.37 -9.82
C ARG A 50 -17.53 -21.86 -10.89
N THR A 51 -18.82 -22.01 -10.66
CA THR A 51 -19.84 -21.49 -11.58
C THR A 51 -20.62 -20.35 -10.91
N GLY A 52 -20.92 -19.31 -11.70
CA GLY A 52 -21.70 -18.15 -11.23
C GLY A 52 -20.96 -17.24 -10.24
N GLU A 53 -21.55 -17.03 -9.06
CA GLU A 53 -21.14 -16.02 -8.07
C GLU A 53 -19.74 -16.26 -7.51
N VAL A 54 -19.30 -17.52 -7.41
CA VAL A 54 -17.97 -17.90 -6.90
C VAL A 54 -16.87 -17.49 -7.88
N ALA A 55 -17.09 -17.67 -9.18
CA ALA A 55 -16.14 -17.21 -10.20
C ALA A 55 -16.04 -15.68 -10.22
N GLN A 56 -17.17 -14.98 -10.10
CA GLN A 56 -17.19 -13.52 -10.00
C GLN A 56 -16.49 -13.00 -8.74
N ALA A 57 -16.65 -13.69 -7.60
CA ALA A 57 -15.97 -13.33 -6.36
C ALA A 57 -14.45 -13.49 -6.45
N LEU A 58 -13.98 -14.55 -7.13
CA LEU A 58 -12.55 -14.76 -7.39
C LEU A 58 -11.98 -13.68 -8.32
N GLU A 59 -12.63 -13.38 -9.44
CA GLU A 59 -12.21 -12.29 -10.33
C GLU A 59 -12.22 -10.92 -9.63
N HIS A 60 -13.23 -10.68 -8.78
CA HIS A 60 -13.30 -9.46 -7.99
C HIS A 60 -12.15 -9.38 -6.98
N GLY A 61 -11.82 -10.50 -6.33
CA GLY A 61 -10.68 -10.62 -5.43
C GLY A 61 -9.35 -10.27 -6.13
N GLU A 62 -9.10 -10.81 -7.32
CA GLU A 62 -7.90 -10.49 -8.11
C GLU A 62 -7.85 -9.00 -8.50
N SER A 63 -9.00 -8.41 -8.85
CA SER A 63 -9.09 -6.98 -9.17
C SER A 63 -8.76 -6.09 -7.96
N VAL A 64 -9.25 -6.48 -6.78
CA VAL A 64 -8.95 -5.79 -5.51
C VAL A 64 -7.48 -5.92 -5.16
N GLU A 65 -6.90 -7.12 -5.24
CA GLU A 65 -5.47 -7.37 -5.05
C GLU A 65 -4.64 -6.43 -5.94
N LYS A 66 -4.90 -6.41 -7.25
CA LYS A 66 -4.18 -5.55 -8.20
C LYS A 66 -4.29 -4.08 -7.84
N THR A 67 -5.45 -3.64 -7.36
CA THR A 67 -5.68 -2.26 -6.92
C THR A 67 -4.88 -1.94 -5.67
N LEU A 68 -4.81 -2.85 -4.70
CA LEU A 68 -4.04 -2.69 -3.47
C LEU A 68 -2.54 -2.65 -3.77
N THR A 69 -2.03 -3.58 -4.59
CA THR A 69 -0.62 -3.58 -5.03
C THR A 69 -0.23 -2.27 -5.69
N LYS A 70 -1.05 -1.78 -6.63
CA LYS A 70 -0.81 -0.49 -7.30
C LYS A 70 -0.87 0.69 -6.33
N SER A 71 -1.78 0.66 -5.36
CA SER A 71 -1.90 1.71 -4.34
C SER A 71 -0.66 1.75 -3.44
N ALA A 72 -0.15 0.59 -3.02
CA ALA A 72 1.10 0.50 -2.26
C ALA A 72 2.31 1.01 -3.07
N GLU A 73 2.37 0.71 -4.37
CA GLU A 73 3.42 1.25 -5.26
C GLU A 73 3.38 2.77 -5.36
N VAL A 74 2.19 3.34 -5.60
CA VAL A 74 2.01 4.80 -5.71
C VAL A 74 2.36 5.48 -4.38
N LEU A 75 1.92 4.93 -3.25
CA LEU A 75 2.28 5.47 -1.93
C LEU A 75 3.78 5.44 -1.70
N ASN A 76 4.48 4.37 -2.07
CA ASN A 76 5.94 4.31 -1.99
C ASN A 76 6.63 5.35 -2.88
N GLN A 77 6.12 5.57 -4.11
CA GLN A 77 6.66 6.61 -5.00
C GLN A 77 6.45 8.02 -4.44
N VAL A 78 5.28 8.29 -3.84
CA VAL A 78 4.99 9.56 -3.18
C VAL A 78 5.92 9.76 -1.98
N ASN A 79 6.09 8.74 -1.13
CA ASN A 79 6.98 8.81 0.02
C ASN A 79 8.44 9.06 -0.40
N ALA A 80 8.93 8.37 -1.43
CA ALA A 80 10.27 8.60 -1.97
C ALA A 80 10.44 10.03 -2.54
N SER A 81 9.39 10.57 -3.17
CA SER A 81 9.39 11.95 -3.65
C SER A 81 9.41 12.94 -2.49
N LEU A 82 8.62 12.71 -1.44
CA LEU A 82 8.58 13.56 -0.25
C LEU A 82 9.90 13.52 0.54
N ASP A 83 10.53 12.35 0.67
CA ASP A 83 11.87 12.20 1.26
C ASP A 83 12.93 13.02 0.49
N SER A 84 12.84 13.05 -0.85
CA SER A 84 13.77 13.82 -1.67
C SER A 84 13.59 15.35 -1.49
N VAL A 85 12.34 15.80 -1.31
CA VAL A 85 12.01 17.21 -1.09
C VAL A 85 12.40 17.65 0.31
N SER A 86 12.13 16.84 1.34
CA SER A 86 12.53 17.13 2.72
C SER A 86 14.05 17.22 2.86
N ALA A 87 14.80 16.31 2.22
CA ALA A 87 16.26 16.32 2.21
C ALA A 87 16.86 17.55 1.49
N THR A 88 16.14 18.13 0.54
CA THR A 88 16.56 19.35 -0.18
C THR A 88 16.25 20.60 0.65
N ALA A 89 15.08 20.64 1.31
CA ALA A 89 14.68 21.74 2.20
C ALA A 89 15.59 21.85 3.44
N ALA A 90 16.07 20.72 3.99
CA ALA A 90 16.98 20.72 5.14
C ALA A 90 18.42 21.19 4.82
N LYS A 91 18.79 21.29 3.54
CA LYS A 91 20.13 21.74 3.09
C LYS A 91 20.15 23.20 2.60
N SER A 92 18.99 23.84 2.54
CA SER A 92 18.79 25.22 2.07
C SER A 92 18.83 26.20 3.24
#